data_AF-A0A7X4FDS7-F1
#
_entry.id   AF-A0A7X4FDS7-F1
#
_cell.length_a   1.000
_cell.length_b   1.000
_cell.length_c   1.000
_cell.angle_alpha   90.00
_cell.angle_beta   90.00
_cell.angle_gamma   90.00
#
_symmetry.space_group_name_H-M   'P 1'
#
loop_
_entity.id
_entity.type
_entity.pdbx_description
1 polymer ?
#
loop_
_entity_poly.entity_id
_entity_poly.type
_entity_poly.pdbx_seq_one_letter_code
_entity_poly.pdbx_strand_id
1 'polypeptide(L)'
;MAIREGKSVAVAIPDSEPTTIEAVLLQELEELDPQEQRVLCEFLKRIKRNRAVKGQMDELAVVVNGLKDYPTEDEWLSSEKVNEKTAPDLHKEFVWAEKIQLETKLPPIAESISEVINSRTSARDFKRTALSLEKLSALLNHSCGVRDTIAAYNRRDITLRNFPTPGGLQCSEFYLVANEVEDIPQGLYHYSATQNYLELLERGNFRWRVVNCCSQHEWLAEASVVIFIAPDISRLTWKYSACSSYRLAHLETGVVGQNLHLVATALELGSCMVFGFDDEYTDSLLGLDGLQEFTTLLVAVGDKINKKSLLQKFTDGNS
;
A
#
# COMPACT_ATOMS: atom_id res chain seq x y z
N MET A 1 16.32 59.59 1.77
CA MET A 1 15.04 58.89 2.02
C MET A 1 15.32 57.83 3.05
N ALA A 2 14.92 58.06 4.30
CA ALA A 2 15.49 57.41 5.47
C ALA A 2 14.99 55.97 5.67
N ILE A 3 15.96 55.10 6.00
CA ILE A 3 15.78 53.73 6.48
C ILE A 3 15.04 53.81 7.83
N ARG A 4 13.89 53.13 7.95
CA ARG A 4 13.15 53.03 9.21
C ARG A 4 13.55 51.76 9.94
N GLU A 5 14.16 51.96 11.10
CA GLU A 5 14.64 50.96 12.06
C GLU A 5 13.54 50.00 12.53
N GLY A 6 13.89 48.72 12.61
CA GLY A 6 13.07 47.67 13.21
C GLY A 6 12.98 47.85 14.73
N LYS A 7 11.76 47.87 15.25
CA LYS A 7 11.51 47.71 16.69
C LYS A 7 11.35 46.22 16.99
N SER A 8 12.29 45.65 17.75
CA SER A 8 12.08 44.35 18.38
C SER A 8 10.98 44.48 19.43
N VAL A 9 9.99 43.60 19.38
CA VAL A 9 8.93 43.53 20.39
C VAL A 9 9.36 42.43 21.36
N ALA A 10 10.00 42.84 22.46
CA ALA A 10 10.28 41.93 23.57
C ALA A 10 8.96 41.54 24.25
N VAL A 11 8.59 40.27 24.16
CA VAL A 11 7.43 39.70 24.86
C VAL A 11 7.95 39.08 26.17
N ALA A 12 7.56 39.67 27.30
CA ALA A 12 7.87 39.11 28.61
C ALA A 12 7.10 37.79 28.83
N ILE A 13 7.84 36.72 29.18
CA ILE A 13 7.31 35.39 29.51
C ILE A 13 7.19 35.30 31.05
N PRO A 14 6.12 34.70 31.62
CA PRO A 14 5.93 34.65 33.07
C PRO A 14 6.93 33.73 33.76
N ASP A 15 7.31 34.09 35.00
CA ASP A 15 8.26 33.40 35.89
C ASP A 15 7.77 32.00 36.35
N SER A 16 7.80 31.01 35.46
CA SER A 16 7.77 29.60 35.84
C SER A 16 8.89 28.86 35.12
N GLU A 17 9.66 28.06 35.86
CA GLU A 17 10.80 27.31 35.30
C GLU A 17 10.36 26.49 34.07
N PRO A 18 10.97 26.71 32.89
CA PRO A 18 10.56 26.04 31.67
C PRO A 18 10.89 24.56 31.75
N THR A 19 9.91 23.73 31.38
CA THR A 19 10.12 22.29 31.21
C THR A 19 11.15 22.02 30.10
N THR A 20 11.85 20.89 30.14
CA THR A 20 12.94 20.55 29.19
C THR A 20 12.50 20.64 27.72
N ILE A 21 11.22 20.41 27.43
CA ILE A 21 10.61 20.53 26.09
C ILE A 21 10.41 22.00 25.69
N GLU A 22 10.01 22.87 26.61
CA GLU A 22 9.85 24.31 26.35
C GLU A 22 11.20 24.98 26.03
N ALA A 23 12.28 24.57 26.69
CA ALA A 23 13.63 25.07 26.40
C ALA A 23 14.11 24.71 24.99
N VAL A 24 13.85 23.47 24.53
CA VAL A 24 14.21 23.00 23.18
C VAL A 24 13.39 23.72 22.11
N LEU A 25 12.09 23.88 22.34
CA LEU A 25 11.21 24.62 21.43
C LEU A 25 11.57 26.11 21.33
N LEU A 26 12.01 26.73 22.44
CA LEU A 26 12.48 28.11 22.45
C LEU A 26 13.79 28.29 21.65
N GLN A 27 14.67 27.28 21.68
CA GLN A 27 15.93 27.30 20.95
C GLN A 27 15.71 27.16 19.43
N GLU A 28 14.84 26.24 19.01
CA GLU A 28 14.43 26.10 17.59
C GLU A 28 13.66 27.33 17.08
N LEU A 29 12.91 27.99 17.97
CA LEU A 29 12.20 29.22 17.67
C LEU A 29 13.12 30.40 17.35
N GLU A 30 14.27 30.50 17.99
CA GLU A 30 15.27 31.55 17.75
C GLU A 30 15.95 31.41 16.38
N GLU A 31 15.96 30.20 15.79
CA GLU A 31 16.55 29.92 14.48
C GLU A 31 15.62 30.22 13.29
N LEU A 32 14.32 30.43 13.56
CA LEU A 32 13.32 30.73 12.52
C LEU A 32 13.42 32.18 12.02
N ASP A 33 13.07 32.41 10.75
CA ASP A 33 13.04 33.76 10.18
C ASP A 33 12.00 34.64 10.89
N PRO A 34 12.18 35.99 10.99
CA PRO A 34 11.24 36.87 11.67
C PRO A 34 9.80 36.80 11.14
N GLN A 35 9.57 36.39 9.89
CA GLN A 35 8.20 36.15 9.39
C GLN A 35 7.59 34.88 9.99
N GLU A 36 8.37 33.81 10.11
CA GLU A 36 7.94 32.50 10.65
C GLU A 36 7.71 32.59 12.16
N GLN A 37 8.59 33.28 12.89
CA GLN A 37 8.41 33.58 14.31
C GLN A 37 7.12 34.36 14.58
N ARG A 38 6.77 35.30 13.68
CA ARG A 38 5.56 36.12 13.79
C ARG A 38 4.29 35.30 13.56
N VAL A 39 4.32 34.39 12.58
CA VAL A 39 3.21 33.46 12.31
C VAL A 39 3.01 32.53 13.51
N LEU A 40 4.09 31.98 14.09
CA LEU A 40 3.99 31.10 15.24
C LEU A 40 3.52 31.84 16.51
N CYS A 41 4.00 33.06 16.74
CA CYS A 41 3.53 33.88 17.86
C CYS A 41 2.04 34.24 17.76
N GLU A 42 1.53 34.54 16.56
CA GLU A 42 0.10 34.76 16.34
C GLU A 42 -0.70 33.47 16.55
N PHE A 43 -0.21 32.34 16.06
CA PHE A 43 -0.81 31.02 16.25
C PHE A 43 -0.94 30.65 17.75
N LEU A 44 0.12 30.85 18.53
CA LEU A 44 0.14 30.57 19.97
C LEU A 44 -0.78 31.51 20.78
N LYS A 45 -0.84 32.80 20.42
CA LYS A 45 -1.80 33.76 21.02
C LYS A 45 -3.25 33.35 20.74
N ARG A 46 -3.51 32.80 19.55
CA ARG A 46 -4.83 32.35 19.12
C ARG A 46 -5.27 31.06 19.83
N ILE A 47 -4.34 30.13 20.06
CA ILE A 47 -4.57 28.92 20.88
C ILE A 47 -4.92 29.28 22.33
N LYS A 48 -4.19 30.23 22.94
CA LYS A 48 -4.46 30.67 24.32
C LYS A 48 -5.86 31.29 24.49
N ARG A 49 -6.42 31.93 23.45
CA ARG A 49 -7.78 32.51 23.47
C ARG A 49 -8.90 31.47 23.51
N ASN A 50 -8.68 30.25 23.00
CA ASN A 50 -9.69 29.21 22.89
C ASN A 50 -9.68 28.17 24.04
N ARG A 51 -8.99 28.44 25.16
CA ARG A 51 -8.93 27.59 26.36
C ARG A 51 -10.23 27.56 27.19
N ALA A 52 -11.40 27.51 26.53
CA ALA A 52 -12.68 27.25 27.19
C ALA A 52 -13.32 25.90 26.77
N VAL A 53 -12.54 24.98 26.18
CA VAL A 53 -13.02 23.62 25.88
C VAL A 53 -12.38 22.65 26.86
N LYS A 54 -13.20 22.12 27.77
CA LYS A 54 -12.85 21.07 28.74
C LYS A 54 -12.84 19.70 28.02
N GLY A 55 -11.71 19.01 28.05
CA GLY A 55 -11.57 17.60 27.65
C GLY A 55 -10.24 17.32 26.96
N GLN A 56 -9.62 16.17 27.21
CA GLN A 56 -8.43 15.69 26.47
C GLN A 56 -8.78 15.65 24.98
N MET A 57 -8.22 16.59 24.21
CA MET A 57 -8.37 16.64 22.75
C MET A 57 -7.13 16.05 22.08
N ASP A 58 -7.37 15.12 21.17
CA ASP A 58 -6.38 14.55 20.25
C ASP A 58 -5.63 15.65 19.48
N GLU A 59 -4.30 15.55 19.45
CA GLU A 59 -3.40 16.49 18.76
C GLU A 59 -3.71 16.60 17.24
N LEU A 60 -4.37 15.60 16.66
CA LEU A 60 -4.89 15.59 15.28
C LEU A 60 -6.01 16.63 15.04
N ALA A 61 -6.85 16.92 16.04
CA ALA A 61 -7.89 17.95 15.91
C ALA A 61 -7.30 19.37 15.80
N VAL A 62 -6.08 19.57 16.31
CA VAL A 62 -5.35 20.84 16.25
C VAL A 62 -4.77 21.07 14.85
N VAL A 63 -4.23 20.02 14.21
CA VAL A 63 -3.72 20.07 12.83
C VAL A 63 -4.85 20.32 11.84
N VAL A 64 -5.99 19.65 12.02
CA VAL A 64 -7.18 19.82 11.17
C VAL A 64 -7.82 21.21 11.30
N ASN A 65 -7.80 21.81 12.50
CA ASN A 65 -8.25 23.20 12.68
C ASN A 65 -7.22 24.22 12.20
N GLY A 66 -5.92 23.92 12.22
CA GLY A 66 -4.85 24.79 11.70
C GLY A 66 -4.91 25.01 10.18
N LEU A 67 -5.46 24.05 9.43
CA LEU A 67 -5.74 24.18 7.99
C LEU A 67 -6.96 25.07 7.68
N LYS A 68 -7.82 25.37 8.67
CA LYS A 68 -9.06 26.15 8.44
C LYS A 68 -8.84 27.65 8.20
N ASP A 69 -7.64 28.17 8.45
CA ASP A 69 -7.34 29.60 8.34
C ASP A 69 -6.49 29.96 7.10
N TYR A 70 -6.22 29.01 6.20
CA TYR A 70 -5.62 29.34 4.90
C TYR A 70 -6.68 29.93 3.96
N PRO A 71 -6.60 31.22 3.58
CA PRO A 71 -7.44 31.77 2.54
C PRO A 71 -6.82 31.33 1.21
N THR A 72 -7.19 30.15 0.73
CA THR A 72 -7.08 29.87 -0.70
C THR A 72 -8.38 30.36 -1.31
N GLU A 73 -8.31 31.23 -2.31
CA GLU A 73 -9.48 31.73 -3.06
C GLU A 73 -10.26 30.61 -3.79
N ASP A 74 -9.85 29.35 -3.62
CA ASP A 74 -10.50 28.16 -4.13
C ASP A 74 -11.56 27.63 -3.16
N GLU A 75 -12.83 27.68 -3.57
CA GLU A 75 -14.03 27.12 -2.91
C GLU A 75 -13.95 25.62 -2.51
N TRP A 76 -12.84 24.94 -2.77
CA TRP A 76 -12.62 23.50 -2.56
C TRP A 76 -12.17 23.13 -1.14
N LEU A 77 -11.78 24.10 -0.30
CA LEU A 77 -11.14 23.86 1.01
C LEU A 77 -11.91 24.47 2.21
N SER A 78 -13.21 24.74 2.07
CA SER A 78 -14.00 25.17 3.23
C SER A 78 -14.05 24.07 4.30
N SER A 79 -13.91 24.44 5.57
CA SER A 79 -13.94 23.51 6.71
C SER A 79 -15.19 22.62 6.77
N GLU A 80 -16.34 23.10 6.29
CA GLU A 80 -17.58 22.32 6.18
C GLU A 80 -17.46 21.21 5.13
N LYS A 81 -17.05 21.52 3.89
CA LYS A 81 -16.81 20.50 2.83
C LYS A 81 -15.75 19.47 3.22
N VAL A 82 -14.72 19.85 3.99
CA VAL A 82 -13.70 18.90 4.47
C VAL A 82 -14.26 18.00 5.57
N ASN A 83 -15.09 18.54 6.48
CA ASN A 83 -15.75 17.77 7.53
C ASN A 83 -16.84 16.84 6.99
N GLU A 84 -17.48 17.17 5.87
CA GLU A 84 -18.49 16.33 5.21
C GLU A 84 -17.88 15.16 4.42
N LYS A 85 -16.61 15.28 4.01
CA LYS A 85 -15.93 14.24 3.23
C LYS A 85 -15.47 13.11 4.13
N THR A 86 -16.21 11.99 4.08
CA THR A 86 -15.83 10.72 4.70
C THR A 86 -15.15 9.83 3.67
N ALA A 87 -14.03 9.18 4.04
CA ALA A 87 -13.36 8.25 3.15
C ALA A 87 -14.28 7.10 2.72
N PRO A 88 -14.15 6.62 1.46
CA PRO A 88 -14.86 5.44 0.99
C PRO A 88 -14.45 4.21 1.80
N ASP A 89 -15.22 3.13 1.66
CA ASP A 89 -14.82 1.88 2.27
C ASP A 89 -13.58 1.33 1.60
N LEU A 90 -12.57 0.97 2.41
CA LEU A 90 -11.29 0.45 1.93
C LEU A 90 -11.26 -1.08 1.96
N HIS A 91 -12.37 -1.68 2.38
CA HIS A 91 -12.54 -3.12 2.47
C HIS A 91 -13.42 -3.61 1.33
N LYS A 92 -12.92 -4.59 0.59
CA LYS A 92 -13.70 -5.41 -0.32
C LYS A 92 -13.91 -6.77 0.30
N GLU A 93 -15.15 -7.26 0.26
CA GLU A 93 -15.51 -8.55 0.83
C GLU A 93 -16.55 -9.23 -0.07
N PHE A 94 -16.36 -10.52 -0.31
CA PHE A 94 -17.33 -11.36 -1.01
C PHE A 94 -18.07 -12.23 0.00
N VAL A 95 -19.20 -11.74 0.52
CA VAL A 95 -19.97 -12.37 1.63
C VAL A 95 -20.42 -13.81 1.31
N TRP A 96 -20.61 -14.13 0.03
CA TRP A 96 -21.00 -15.46 -0.43
C TRP A 96 -19.83 -16.44 -0.59
N ALA A 97 -18.59 -15.95 -0.57
CA ALA A 97 -17.41 -16.74 -0.84
C ALA A 97 -16.98 -17.55 0.38
N GLU A 98 -16.49 -18.77 0.14
CA GLU A 98 -15.85 -19.58 1.18
C GLU A 98 -14.52 -18.93 1.57
N LYS A 99 -14.27 -18.81 2.88
CA LYS A 99 -13.09 -18.15 3.42
C LYS A 99 -12.06 -19.18 3.87
N ILE A 100 -10.83 -19.06 3.37
CA ILE A 100 -9.68 -19.89 3.76
C ILE A 100 -8.70 -19.00 4.52
N GLN A 101 -8.55 -19.26 5.81
CA GLN A 101 -7.65 -18.49 6.66
C GLN A 101 -6.19 -18.76 6.28
N LEU A 102 -5.39 -17.71 6.13
CA LEU A 102 -3.94 -17.84 5.92
C LEU A 102 -3.20 -17.94 7.26
N GLU A 103 -1.98 -18.47 7.21
CA GLU A 103 -1.14 -18.59 8.39
C GLU A 103 -0.78 -17.21 8.94
N THR A 104 -0.82 -17.09 10.27
CA THR A 104 -0.44 -15.86 10.99
C THR A 104 0.97 -15.93 11.55
N LYS A 105 1.51 -17.15 11.74
CA LYS A 105 2.88 -17.37 12.18
C LYS A 105 3.77 -17.54 10.95
N LEU A 106 4.29 -16.42 10.47
CA LEU A 106 5.06 -16.38 9.24
C LEU A 106 6.55 -16.67 9.50
N PRO A 107 7.24 -17.30 8.55
CA PRO A 107 8.69 -17.46 8.59
C PRO A 107 9.35 -16.07 8.57
N PRO A 108 10.36 -15.83 9.43
CA PRO A 108 11.08 -14.57 9.39
C PRO A 108 11.88 -14.47 8.08
N ILE A 109 11.83 -13.31 7.43
CA ILE A 109 12.75 -12.97 6.35
C ILE A 109 14.09 -12.58 7.01
N ALA A 110 15.09 -13.43 6.87
CA ALA A 110 16.39 -13.27 7.52
C ALA A 110 17.44 -12.59 6.61
N GLU A 111 17.20 -12.62 5.30
CA GLU A 111 18.08 -12.08 4.27
C GLU A 111 18.20 -10.56 4.41
N SER A 112 19.41 -10.04 4.18
CA SER A 112 19.58 -8.60 4.14
C SER A 112 18.92 -8.02 2.88
N ILE A 113 18.39 -6.79 2.99
CA ILE A 113 17.79 -6.09 1.85
C ILE A 113 18.78 -5.97 0.66
N SER A 114 20.08 -5.83 0.95
CA SER A 114 21.14 -5.78 -0.06
C SER A 114 21.23 -7.09 -0.85
N GLU A 115 21.21 -8.24 -0.16
CA GLU A 115 21.24 -9.55 -0.80
C GLU A 115 19.99 -9.81 -1.63
N VAL A 116 18.80 -9.45 -1.12
CA VAL A 116 17.53 -9.61 -1.83
C VAL A 116 17.54 -8.78 -3.12
N ILE A 117 17.93 -7.50 -3.06
CA ILE A 117 17.99 -6.63 -4.25
C ILE A 117 18.96 -7.18 -5.30
N ASN A 118 20.14 -7.67 -4.89
CA ASN A 118 21.17 -8.16 -5.80
C ASN A 118 20.83 -9.54 -6.40
N SER A 119 20.08 -10.38 -5.69
CA SER A 119 19.68 -11.71 -6.14
C SER A 119 18.37 -11.73 -6.93
N ARG A 120 17.55 -10.67 -6.80
CA ARG A 120 16.25 -10.55 -7.47
C ARG A 120 16.39 -10.65 -8.98
N THR A 121 15.67 -11.61 -9.55
CA THR A 121 15.62 -11.87 -10.99
C THR A 121 14.21 -12.26 -11.39
N SER A 122 13.81 -11.92 -12.62
CA SER A 122 12.52 -12.35 -13.16
C SER A 122 12.63 -13.80 -13.64
N ALA A 123 11.90 -14.70 -13.00
CA ALA A 123 11.90 -16.12 -13.31
C ALA A 123 10.66 -16.49 -14.13
N ARG A 124 10.86 -17.18 -15.26
CA ARG A 124 9.78 -17.68 -16.12
C ARG A 124 9.74 -19.21 -16.20
N ASP A 125 10.72 -19.88 -15.60
CA ASP A 125 10.80 -21.34 -15.56
C ASP A 125 10.46 -21.80 -14.14
N PHE A 126 9.26 -22.36 -13.97
CA PHE A 126 8.75 -22.79 -12.67
C PHE A 126 8.70 -24.31 -12.58
N LYS A 127 8.95 -24.84 -11.39
CA LYS A 127 8.64 -26.24 -11.10
C LYS A 127 7.13 -26.35 -10.89
N ARG A 128 6.53 -27.43 -11.41
CA ARG A 128 5.14 -27.80 -11.08
C ARG A 128 5.09 -28.50 -9.72
N THR A 129 5.48 -27.76 -8.68
CA THR A 129 5.43 -28.19 -7.28
C THR A 129 4.42 -27.33 -6.53
N ALA A 130 3.76 -27.93 -5.55
CA ALA A 130 2.87 -27.21 -4.65
C ALA A 130 3.68 -26.20 -3.84
N LEU A 131 3.23 -24.95 -3.87
CA LEU A 131 3.73 -23.92 -2.97
C LEU A 131 3.16 -24.19 -1.58
N SER A 132 3.99 -24.17 -0.54
CA SER A 132 3.49 -24.36 0.82
C SER A 132 2.57 -23.21 1.24
N LEU A 133 1.57 -23.52 2.07
CA LEU A 133 0.66 -22.52 2.62
C LEU A 133 1.41 -21.44 3.41
N GLU A 134 2.43 -21.84 4.16
CA GLU A 134 3.33 -20.94 4.90
C GLU A 134 3.99 -19.91 3.96
N LYS A 135 4.55 -20.34 2.83
CA LYS A 135 5.21 -19.44 1.86
C LYS A 135 4.22 -18.50 1.19
N LEU A 136 3.03 -19.00 0.81
CA LEU A 136 1.98 -18.14 0.24
C LEU A 136 1.51 -17.09 1.26
N SER A 137 1.29 -17.50 2.51
CA SER A 137 0.88 -16.62 3.60
C SER A 137 1.94 -15.55 3.86
N ALA A 138 3.22 -15.93 3.90
CA ALA A 138 4.34 -15.00 4.06
C ALA A 138 4.43 -14.00 2.91
N LEU A 139 4.28 -14.48 1.67
CA LEU A 139 4.29 -13.65 0.47
C LEU A 139 3.19 -12.58 0.53
N LEU A 140 1.94 -13.00 0.73
CA LEU A 140 0.79 -12.08 0.71
C LEU A 140 0.81 -11.11 1.89
N ASN A 141 1.19 -11.58 3.09
CA ASN A 141 1.20 -10.74 4.27
C ASN A 141 2.34 -9.71 4.22
N HIS A 142 3.57 -10.12 3.94
CA HIS A 142 4.70 -9.18 3.88
C HIS A 142 4.59 -8.21 2.69
N SER A 143 4.04 -8.64 1.56
CA SER A 143 3.91 -7.77 0.39
C SER A 143 2.67 -6.88 0.41
N CYS A 144 1.52 -7.43 0.79
CA CYS A 144 0.21 -6.80 0.59
C CYS A 144 -0.58 -6.60 1.89
N GLY A 145 -0.09 -7.13 3.02
CA GLY A 145 -0.79 -7.14 4.31
C GLY A 145 -0.90 -5.78 5.00
N VAL A 146 -1.72 -5.76 6.05
CA VAL A 146 -1.94 -4.62 6.94
C VAL A 146 -1.00 -4.73 8.14
N ARG A 147 -0.28 -3.65 8.43
CA ARG A 147 0.63 -3.52 9.58
C ARG A 147 -0.02 -2.88 10.79
N ASP A 148 -0.91 -1.91 10.57
CA ASP A 148 -1.51 -1.10 11.63
C ASP A 148 -2.81 -0.44 11.14
N THR A 149 -3.51 0.27 12.02
CA THR A 149 -4.71 1.06 11.72
C THR A 149 -4.65 2.41 12.40
N ILE A 150 -5.09 3.46 11.69
CA ILE A 150 -5.12 4.83 12.20
C ILE A 150 -6.49 5.48 12.02
N ALA A 151 -6.79 6.48 12.83
CA ALA A 151 -7.93 7.35 12.62
C ALA A 151 -7.56 8.47 11.62
N ALA A 152 -8.25 8.50 10.48
CA ALA A 152 -8.10 9.52 9.45
C ALA A 152 -9.37 9.64 8.59
N TYR A 153 -9.57 10.78 7.94
CA TYR A 153 -10.68 11.00 6.98
C TYR A 153 -12.08 10.64 7.52
N ASN A 154 -12.35 11.00 8.77
CA ASN A 154 -13.58 10.66 9.50
C ASN A 154 -13.86 9.15 9.66
N ARG A 155 -12.83 8.32 9.54
CA ARG A 155 -12.84 6.90 9.89
C ARG A 155 -11.84 6.61 11.01
N ARG A 156 -12.09 5.55 11.78
CA ARG A 156 -11.22 5.15 12.91
C ARG A 156 -10.24 4.05 12.55
N ASP A 157 -10.45 3.43 11.40
CA ASP A 157 -9.95 2.13 11.00
C ASP A 157 -9.29 2.18 9.61
N ILE A 158 -8.67 3.31 9.26
CA ILE A 158 -7.88 3.40 8.04
C ILE A 158 -6.64 2.52 8.20
N THR A 159 -6.54 1.48 7.39
CA THR A 159 -5.43 0.52 7.43
C THR A 159 -4.11 1.12 6.94
N LEU A 160 -2.99 0.68 7.50
CA LEU A 160 -1.64 0.97 7.01
C LEU A 160 -1.06 -0.30 6.41
N ARG A 161 -0.69 -0.28 5.13
CA ARG A 161 -0.10 -1.43 4.42
C ARG A 161 1.41 -1.51 4.61
N ASN A 162 1.98 -2.66 4.27
CA ASN A 162 3.44 -2.86 4.18
C ASN A 162 4.11 -2.13 2.99
N PHE A 163 3.35 -1.33 2.24
CA PHE A 163 3.82 -0.49 1.15
C PHE A 163 3.12 0.87 1.19
N PRO A 164 3.75 1.95 0.68
CA PRO A 164 3.13 3.27 0.65
C PRO A 164 1.97 3.32 -0.35
N THR A 165 0.90 4.01 0.01
CA THR A 165 -0.27 4.23 -0.86
C THR A 165 -0.61 5.70 -0.99
N PRO A 166 -1.13 6.17 -2.15
CA PRO A 166 -1.52 7.56 -2.36
C PRO A 166 -2.58 8.00 -1.35
N GLY A 167 -2.18 8.89 -0.45
CA GLY A 167 -3.07 9.43 0.58
C GLY A 167 -3.57 8.42 1.61
N GLY A 168 -3.02 7.20 1.68
CA GLY A 168 -3.49 6.15 2.59
C GLY A 168 -4.76 5.41 2.14
N LEU A 169 -5.21 5.63 0.90
CA LEU A 169 -6.51 5.17 0.39
C LEU A 169 -6.49 3.75 -0.20
N GLN A 170 -5.32 3.15 -0.42
CA GLN A 170 -5.16 1.71 -0.72
C GLN A 170 -6.09 1.22 -1.83
N CYS A 171 -5.81 1.64 -3.05
CA CYS A 171 -6.67 1.30 -4.19
C CYS A 171 -6.47 -0.14 -4.68
N SER A 172 -5.29 -0.73 -4.47
CA SER A 172 -4.95 -2.05 -5.01
C SER A 172 -5.73 -3.18 -4.35
N GLU A 173 -6.48 -3.93 -5.15
CA GLU A 173 -7.02 -5.24 -4.80
C GLU A 173 -6.18 -6.37 -5.39
N PHE A 174 -6.18 -7.52 -4.70
CA PHE A 174 -5.35 -8.67 -5.05
C PHE A 174 -6.23 -9.89 -5.30
N TYR A 175 -6.28 -10.32 -6.56
CA TYR A 175 -6.90 -11.57 -6.95
C TYR A 175 -5.82 -12.60 -7.24
N LEU A 176 -6.12 -13.87 -7.05
CA LEU A 176 -5.14 -14.94 -7.24
C LEU A 176 -5.78 -16.14 -7.92
N VAL A 177 -5.10 -16.63 -8.94
CA VAL A 177 -5.32 -17.98 -9.46
C VAL A 177 -4.34 -18.91 -8.74
N ALA A 178 -4.87 -19.79 -7.89
CA ALA A 178 -4.09 -20.83 -7.21
C ALA A 178 -4.06 -22.09 -8.08
N ASN A 179 -2.88 -22.43 -8.62
CA ASN A 179 -2.68 -23.57 -9.51
C ASN A 179 -2.17 -24.81 -8.74
N GLU A 180 -1.18 -24.62 -7.86
CA GLU A 180 -0.62 -25.68 -7.00
C GLU A 180 -0.22 -25.04 -5.68
N VAL A 181 -1.08 -25.14 -4.67
CA VAL A 181 -0.81 -24.64 -3.32
C VAL A 181 -1.28 -25.69 -2.32
N GLU A 182 -0.48 -25.96 -1.30
CA GLU A 182 -0.84 -26.88 -0.23
C GLU A 182 -2.08 -26.39 0.52
N ASP A 183 -3.01 -27.30 0.80
CA ASP A 183 -4.27 -27.06 1.52
C ASP A 183 -5.21 -25.99 0.91
N ILE A 184 -4.89 -25.46 -0.27
CA ILE A 184 -5.73 -24.54 -1.03
C ILE A 184 -6.17 -25.22 -2.33
N PRO A 185 -7.48 -25.45 -2.53
CA PRO A 185 -8.01 -25.98 -3.77
C PRO A 185 -7.64 -25.13 -4.99
N GLN A 186 -7.59 -25.76 -6.17
CA GLN A 186 -7.42 -24.98 -7.40
C GLN A 186 -8.63 -24.07 -7.63
N GLY A 187 -8.36 -22.79 -7.89
CA GLY A 187 -9.43 -21.82 -8.05
C GLY A 187 -8.97 -20.39 -8.26
N LEU A 188 -9.96 -19.52 -8.45
CA LEU A 188 -9.86 -18.09 -8.43
C LEU A 188 -10.27 -17.57 -7.05
N TYR A 189 -9.44 -16.69 -6.51
CA TYR A 189 -9.56 -16.18 -5.15
C TYR A 189 -9.42 -14.66 -5.13
N HIS A 190 -9.96 -14.03 -4.09
CA HIS A 190 -9.69 -12.65 -3.69
C HIS A 190 -8.98 -12.65 -2.33
N TYR A 191 -7.95 -11.83 -2.14
CA TYR A 191 -7.21 -11.75 -0.88
C TYR A 191 -7.68 -10.58 -0.02
N SER A 192 -8.31 -10.89 1.12
CA SER A 192 -8.66 -9.89 2.12
C SER A 192 -7.46 -9.62 3.04
N ALA A 193 -6.75 -8.54 2.78
CA ALA A 193 -5.56 -8.18 3.57
C ALA A 193 -5.86 -7.74 5.00
N THR A 194 -7.05 -7.18 5.26
CA THR A 194 -7.44 -6.75 6.62
C THR A 194 -7.66 -7.93 7.55
N GLN A 195 -8.22 -9.02 7.01
CA GLN A 195 -8.53 -10.23 7.78
C GLN A 195 -7.53 -11.36 7.56
N ASN A 196 -6.60 -11.19 6.61
CA ASN A 196 -5.58 -12.16 6.23
C ASN A 196 -6.17 -13.53 5.85
N TYR A 197 -7.16 -13.54 4.96
CA TYR A 197 -7.76 -14.76 4.40
C TYR A 197 -7.93 -14.66 2.89
N LEU A 198 -8.14 -15.81 2.24
CA LEU A 198 -8.57 -15.91 0.84
C LEU A 198 -10.07 -16.15 0.76
N GLU A 199 -10.74 -15.46 -0.16
CA GLU A 199 -12.14 -15.65 -0.52
C GLU A 199 -12.20 -16.40 -1.83
N LEU A 200 -12.78 -17.60 -1.81
CA LEU A 200 -12.92 -18.45 -2.98
C LEU A 200 -14.06 -17.96 -3.88
N LEU A 201 -13.69 -17.37 -5.01
CA LEU A 201 -14.64 -16.83 -5.97
C LEU A 201 -15.16 -17.92 -6.91
N GLU A 202 -14.27 -18.75 -7.45
CA GLU A 202 -14.64 -19.82 -8.37
C GLU A 202 -13.66 -21.00 -8.23
N ARG A 203 -14.18 -22.21 -7.97
CA ARG A 203 -13.37 -23.44 -7.95
C ARG A 203 -13.11 -23.92 -9.38
N GLY A 204 -11.87 -24.30 -9.68
CA GLY A 204 -11.54 -24.85 -10.99
C GLY A 204 -10.08 -24.68 -11.39
N ASN A 205 -9.72 -25.25 -12.53
CA ASN A 205 -8.39 -25.09 -13.10
C ASN A 205 -8.37 -23.92 -14.09
N PHE A 206 -7.71 -22.84 -13.70
CA PHE A 206 -7.67 -21.59 -14.49
C PHE A 206 -6.41 -21.42 -15.32
N ARG A 207 -5.45 -22.36 -15.27
CA ARG A 207 -4.14 -22.24 -15.95
C ARG A 207 -4.24 -21.75 -17.38
N TRP A 208 -5.05 -22.45 -18.19
CA TRP A 208 -5.21 -22.13 -19.60
C TRP A 208 -6.05 -20.86 -19.83
N ARG A 209 -6.96 -20.51 -18.90
CA ARG A 209 -7.66 -19.22 -18.95
C ARG A 209 -6.65 -18.08 -18.76
N VAL A 210 -5.74 -18.18 -17.81
CA VAL A 210 -4.66 -17.20 -17.60
C VAL A 210 -3.74 -17.10 -18.82
N VAL A 211 -3.30 -18.24 -19.39
CA VAL A 211 -2.45 -18.24 -20.60
C VAL A 211 -3.16 -17.57 -21.78
N ASN A 212 -4.46 -17.80 -21.95
CA ASN A 212 -5.26 -17.17 -23.00
C ASN A 212 -5.35 -15.64 -22.81
N CYS A 213 -5.48 -15.16 -21.56
CA CYS A 213 -5.45 -13.72 -21.26
C CYS A 213 -4.07 -13.09 -21.57
N CYS A 214 -2.97 -13.84 -21.45
CA CYS A 214 -1.61 -13.31 -21.56
C CYS A 214 -0.92 -13.65 -22.89
N SER A 215 -1.62 -13.53 -24.03
CA SER A 215 -1.04 -13.73 -25.36
C SER A 215 -0.31 -15.08 -25.55
N GLN A 216 -0.82 -16.16 -24.96
CA GLN A 216 -0.23 -17.50 -25.03
C GLN A 216 1.15 -17.63 -24.38
N HIS A 217 1.41 -16.87 -23.32
CA HIS A 217 2.56 -17.08 -22.43
C HIS A 217 2.41 -18.38 -21.61
N GLU A 218 2.65 -19.54 -22.24
CA GLU A 218 2.44 -20.88 -21.68
C GLU A 218 3.11 -21.12 -20.33
N TRP A 219 4.27 -20.48 -20.08
CA TRP A 219 5.01 -20.59 -18.82
C TRP A 219 4.21 -20.13 -17.59
N LEU A 220 3.15 -19.34 -17.77
CA LEU A 220 2.22 -18.96 -16.70
C LEU A 220 1.43 -20.15 -16.16
N ALA A 221 1.17 -21.18 -16.98
CA ALA A 221 0.50 -22.41 -16.53
C ALA A 221 1.38 -23.30 -15.64
N GLU A 222 2.69 -23.00 -15.56
CA GLU A 222 3.65 -23.66 -14.68
C GLU A 222 3.78 -22.97 -13.33
N ALA A 223 3.41 -21.68 -13.22
CA ALA A 223 3.43 -20.95 -11.97
C ALA A 223 2.47 -21.58 -10.94
N SER A 224 2.91 -21.68 -9.69
CA SER A 224 2.11 -22.20 -8.57
C SER A 224 0.93 -21.27 -8.26
N VAL A 225 1.15 -19.95 -8.35
CA VAL A 225 0.13 -18.91 -8.18
C VAL A 225 0.36 -17.80 -9.19
N VAL A 226 -0.73 -17.23 -9.72
CA VAL A 226 -0.70 -15.97 -10.49
C VAL A 226 -1.55 -14.94 -9.75
N ILE A 227 -0.92 -13.84 -9.34
CA ILE A 227 -1.56 -12.75 -8.61
C ILE A 227 -1.91 -11.64 -9.61
N PHE A 228 -3.15 -11.16 -9.59
CA PHE A 228 -3.64 -10.04 -10.37
C PHE A 228 -3.81 -8.85 -9.42
N ILE A 229 -3.20 -7.73 -9.79
CA ILE A 229 -3.34 -6.47 -9.07
C ILE A 229 -4.32 -5.60 -9.84
N ALA A 230 -5.48 -5.35 -9.24
CA ALA A 230 -6.57 -4.60 -9.81
C ALA A 230 -6.90 -3.40 -8.90
N PRO A 231 -6.41 -2.19 -9.19
CA PRO A 231 -6.78 -1.01 -8.44
C PRO A 231 -8.24 -0.62 -8.68
N ASP A 232 -8.96 -0.36 -7.59
CA ASP A 232 -10.26 0.31 -7.59
C ASP A 232 -10.04 1.83 -7.50
N ILE A 233 -10.13 2.52 -8.65
CA ILE A 233 -9.90 3.96 -8.75
C ILE A 233 -10.99 4.77 -8.06
N SER A 234 -12.16 4.19 -7.77
CA SER A 234 -13.24 4.88 -7.06
C SER A 234 -12.78 5.35 -5.67
N ARG A 235 -11.86 4.60 -5.05
CA ARG A 235 -11.23 4.95 -3.76
C ARG A 235 -10.36 6.20 -3.83
N LEU A 236 -9.70 6.42 -4.97
CA LEU A 236 -8.84 7.58 -5.19
C LEU A 236 -9.61 8.80 -5.67
N THR A 237 -10.60 8.60 -6.54
CA THR A 237 -11.37 9.70 -7.18
C THR A 237 -12.18 10.52 -6.19
N TRP A 238 -12.46 9.98 -5.00
CA TRP A 238 -13.02 10.73 -3.87
C TRP A 238 -12.13 11.92 -3.43
N LYS A 239 -10.81 11.77 -3.49
CA LYS A 239 -9.81 12.78 -3.06
C LYS A 239 -9.11 13.46 -4.22
N TYR A 240 -8.82 12.73 -5.28
CA TYR A 240 -8.00 13.17 -6.41
C TYR A 240 -8.85 13.28 -7.68
N SER A 241 -8.40 14.08 -8.65
CA SER A 241 -9.06 14.12 -9.97
C SER A 241 -8.98 12.77 -10.68
N ALA A 242 -9.89 12.47 -11.61
CA ALA A 242 -9.89 11.22 -12.36
C ALA A 242 -8.53 10.94 -13.04
N CYS A 243 -7.97 11.93 -13.74
CA CYS A 243 -6.66 11.80 -14.37
C CYS A 243 -5.52 11.52 -13.38
N SER A 244 -5.57 12.15 -12.19
CA SER A 244 -4.57 11.92 -11.14
C SER A 244 -4.72 10.54 -10.53
N SER A 245 -5.96 10.11 -10.29
CA SER A 245 -6.30 8.81 -9.71
C SER A 245 -5.77 7.68 -10.59
N TYR A 246 -5.95 7.77 -11.90
CA TYR A 246 -5.40 6.79 -12.85
C TYR A 246 -3.87 6.66 -12.78
N ARG A 247 -3.16 7.80 -12.75
CA ARG A 247 -1.70 7.81 -12.61
C ARG A 247 -1.25 7.24 -11.26
N LEU A 248 -1.95 7.60 -10.18
CA LEU A 248 -1.62 7.16 -8.82
C LEU A 248 -1.88 5.66 -8.63
N ALA A 249 -2.94 5.11 -9.23
CA ALA A 249 -3.23 3.69 -9.24
C ALA A 249 -2.07 2.89 -9.85
N HIS A 250 -1.58 3.28 -11.03
CA HIS A 250 -0.43 2.62 -11.67
C HIS A 250 0.87 2.72 -10.85
N LEU A 251 1.10 3.85 -10.18
CA LEU A 251 2.25 4.00 -9.29
C LEU A 251 2.14 3.06 -8.07
N GLU A 252 0.96 2.96 -7.47
CA GLU A 252 0.71 2.04 -6.36
C GLU A 252 0.91 0.58 -6.79
N THR A 253 0.36 0.18 -7.94
CA THR A 253 0.57 -1.14 -8.55
C THR A 253 2.06 -1.46 -8.73
N GLY A 254 2.85 -0.50 -9.24
CA GLY A 254 4.29 -0.71 -9.43
C GLY A 254 5.04 -0.89 -8.10
N VAL A 255 4.66 -0.13 -7.08
CA VAL A 255 5.23 -0.23 -5.72
C VAL A 255 4.94 -1.61 -5.12
N VAL A 256 3.69 -2.07 -5.15
CA VAL A 256 3.33 -3.37 -4.58
C VAL A 256 3.87 -4.53 -5.42
N GLY A 257 3.92 -4.39 -6.75
CA GLY A 257 4.56 -5.35 -7.64
C GLY A 257 6.04 -5.57 -7.32
N GLN A 258 6.77 -4.47 -7.04
CA GLN A 258 8.16 -4.58 -6.58
C GLN A 258 8.27 -5.20 -5.18
N ASN A 259 7.34 -4.89 -4.27
CA ASN A 259 7.32 -5.49 -2.94
C ASN A 259 7.10 -7.01 -3.01
N LEU A 260 6.16 -7.47 -3.86
CA LEU A 260 5.96 -8.89 -4.18
C LEU A 260 7.24 -9.54 -4.71
N HIS A 261 7.96 -8.87 -5.61
CA HIS A 261 9.22 -9.38 -6.15
C HIS A 261 10.31 -9.55 -5.09
N LEU A 262 10.46 -8.59 -4.19
CA LEU A 262 11.49 -8.64 -3.14
C LEU A 262 11.15 -9.73 -2.12
N VAL A 263 9.90 -9.79 -1.66
CA VAL A 263 9.46 -10.82 -0.71
C VAL A 263 9.55 -12.21 -1.34
N ALA A 264 9.12 -12.39 -2.59
CA ALA A 264 9.28 -13.66 -3.30
C ALA A 264 10.76 -14.07 -3.39
N THR A 265 11.66 -13.12 -3.70
CA THR A 265 13.10 -13.40 -3.76
C THR A 265 13.65 -13.83 -2.39
N ALA A 266 13.21 -13.17 -1.31
CA ALA A 266 13.63 -13.51 0.04
C ALA A 266 13.11 -14.89 0.49
N LEU A 267 11.93 -15.31 0.03
CA LEU A 267 11.37 -16.65 0.27
C LEU A 267 11.95 -17.74 -0.68
N GLU A 268 13.01 -17.40 -1.41
CA GLU A 268 13.65 -18.23 -2.44
C GLU A 268 12.71 -18.66 -3.59
N LEU A 269 11.64 -17.90 -3.82
CA LEU A 269 10.68 -18.13 -4.89
C LEU A 269 11.10 -17.41 -6.17
N GLY A 270 10.76 -18.02 -7.30
CA GLY A 270 10.77 -17.35 -8.58
C GLY A 270 9.53 -16.46 -8.69
N SER A 271 9.69 -15.27 -9.27
CA SER A 271 8.55 -14.45 -9.65
C SER A 271 8.79 -13.71 -10.96
N CYS A 272 7.72 -13.38 -11.69
CA CYS A 272 7.79 -12.52 -12.87
C CYS A 272 6.55 -11.62 -12.96
N MET A 273 6.78 -10.32 -13.06
CA MET A 273 5.76 -9.34 -13.44
C MET A 273 5.40 -9.49 -14.92
N VAL A 274 4.11 -9.45 -15.24
CA VAL A 274 3.57 -9.55 -16.60
C VAL A 274 2.69 -8.35 -16.88
N PHE A 275 3.08 -7.61 -17.92
CA PHE A 275 2.39 -6.41 -18.41
C PHE A 275 1.68 -6.67 -19.73
N GLY A 276 1.96 -7.80 -20.40
CA GLY A 276 1.35 -8.18 -21.67
C GLY A 276 0.19 -9.12 -21.44
N PHE A 277 -1.00 -8.55 -21.26
CA PHE A 277 -2.26 -9.27 -21.18
C PHE A 277 -3.36 -8.49 -21.90
N ASP A 278 -4.45 -9.16 -22.24
CA ASP A 278 -5.65 -8.56 -22.79
C ASP A 278 -6.54 -8.11 -21.64
N ASP A 279 -6.76 -6.79 -21.54
CA ASP A 279 -7.51 -6.17 -20.45
C ASP A 279 -8.95 -6.72 -20.37
N GLU A 280 -9.66 -6.82 -21.49
CA GLU A 280 -11.05 -7.28 -21.52
C GLU A 280 -11.20 -8.73 -21.06
N TYR A 281 -10.35 -9.63 -21.55
CA TYR A 281 -10.39 -11.04 -21.12
C TYR A 281 -9.98 -11.20 -19.65
N THR A 282 -9.02 -10.41 -19.19
CA THR A 282 -8.53 -10.49 -17.80
C THR A 282 -9.56 -9.95 -16.82
N ASP A 283 -10.15 -8.81 -17.11
CA ASP A 283 -11.20 -8.22 -16.27
C ASP A 283 -12.46 -9.10 -16.28
N SER A 284 -12.82 -9.69 -17.43
CA SER A 284 -13.91 -10.67 -17.52
C SER A 284 -13.64 -11.94 -16.72
N LEU A 285 -12.39 -12.41 -16.67
CA LEU A 285 -11.99 -13.55 -15.85
C LEU A 285 -12.19 -13.27 -14.37
N LEU A 286 -11.89 -12.05 -13.93
CA LEU A 286 -11.99 -11.61 -12.54
C LEU A 286 -13.39 -11.11 -12.15
N GLY A 287 -14.27 -10.88 -13.12
CA GLY A 287 -15.60 -10.29 -12.91
C GLY A 287 -15.55 -8.79 -12.60
N LEU A 288 -14.55 -8.09 -13.12
CA LEU A 288 -14.34 -6.65 -12.96
C LEU A 288 -15.10 -5.85 -14.03
N ASP A 289 -15.33 -4.57 -13.76
CA ASP A 289 -16.06 -3.69 -14.68
C ASP A 289 -15.19 -3.07 -15.78
N GLY A 290 -13.85 -3.10 -15.63
CA GLY A 290 -12.89 -2.51 -16.57
C GLY A 290 -12.90 -0.98 -16.60
N LEU A 291 -13.65 -0.34 -15.70
CA LEU A 291 -13.86 1.12 -15.66
C LEU A 291 -13.41 1.72 -14.33
N GLN A 292 -13.97 1.25 -13.21
CA GLN A 292 -13.57 1.65 -11.87
C GLN A 292 -12.53 0.69 -11.30
N GLU A 293 -12.68 -0.59 -11.57
CA GLU A 293 -11.74 -1.62 -11.14
C GLU A 293 -11.30 -2.40 -12.37
N PHE A 294 -10.00 -2.39 -12.61
CA PHE A 294 -9.40 -2.99 -13.80
C PHE A 294 -8.03 -3.53 -13.46
N THR A 295 -7.61 -4.57 -14.17
CA THR A 295 -6.32 -5.21 -13.95
C THR A 295 -5.19 -4.33 -14.48
N THR A 296 -4.11 -4.19 -13.70
CA THR A 296 -2.95 -3.37 -14.09
C THR A 296 -1.64 -4.13 -14.14
N LEU A 297 -1.53 -5.21 -13.38
CA LEU A 297 -0.32 -6.01 -13.31
C LEU A 297 -0.65 -7.44 -12.90
N LEU A 298 -0.01 -8.40 -13.56
CA LEU A 298 0.03 -9.79 -13.11
C LEU A 298 1.40 -10.10 -12.52
N VAL A 299 1.46 -10.93 -11.49
CA VAL A 299 2.68 -11.45 -10.90
C VAL A 299 2.57 -12.95 -10.79
N ALA A 300 3.32 -13.66 -11.64
CA ALA A 300 3.46 -15.11 -11.57
C ALA A 300 4.49 -15.46 -10.49
N VAL A 301 4.18 -16.43 -9.64
CA VAL A 301 5.04 -16.88 -8.55
C VAL A 301 5.06 -18.41 -8.47
N GLY A 302 6.23 -18.97 -8.23
CA GLY A 302 6.40 -20.41 -8.04
C GLY A 302 7.86 -20.77 -7.73
N ASP A 303 8.10 -22.05 -7.46
CA ASP A 303 9.48 -22.52 -7.23
C ASP A 303 10.31 -22.40 -8.51
N LYS A 304 11.44 -21.70 -8.42
CA LYS A 304 12.32 -21.47 -9.56
C LYS A 304 13.08 -22.75 -9.95
N ILE A 305 13.19 -23.01 -11.25
CA ILE A 305 14.12 -24.03 -11.76
C ILE A 305 15.55 -23.47 -11.74
N ASN A 306 16.45 -24.12 -11.00
CA ASN A 306 17.86 -23.75 -10.98
C ASN A 306 18.58 -24.32 -12.22
N LYS A 307 18.65 -23.52 -13.29
CA LYS A 307 19.31 -23.89 -14.56
C LYS A 307 20.79 -24.24 -14.42
N LYS A 308 21.53 -23.62 -13.48
CA LYS A 308 22.95 -23.95 -13.24
C LYS A 308 23.11 -25.38 -12.73
N SER A 309 22.24 -25.81 -11.80
CA SER A 309 22.24 -27.17 -11.29
C SER A 309 21.86 -28.20 -12.36
N LEU A 310 20.93 -27.86 -13.27
CA LEU A 310 20.55 -28.74 -14.38
C LEU A 310 21.69 -28.92 -15.40
N LEU A 311 22.36 -27.83 -15.78
CA LEU A 311 23.51 -27.89 -16.70
C LEU A 311 24.66 -28.69 -16.09
N GLN A 312 24.92 -28.53 -14.80
CA GLN A 312 25.98 -29.25 -14.09
C GLN A 312 25.69 -30.76 -13.98
N LYS A 313 24.44 -31.15 -13.73
CA LYS A 313 24.03 -32.57 -13.78
C LYS A 313 24.18 -33.18 -15.19
N PHE A 314 23.95 -32.39 -16.23
CA PHE A 314 24.13 -32.82 -17.62
C PHE A 314 25.62 -32.98 -18.00
N THR A 315 26.50 -32.15 -17.46
CA THR A 315 27.95 -32.28 -17.68
C THR A 315 28.55 -33.44 -16.89
N ASP A 316 28.09 -33.66 -15.65
CA ASP A 316 28.63 -34.69 -14.76
C ASP A 316 28.10 -36.10 -15.11
N GLY A 317 26.91 -36.21 -15.73
CA GLY A 317 26.32 -37.48 -16.18
C GLY A 317 26.86 -38.04 -17.50
N ASN A 318 27.80 -37.36 -18.15
CA ASN A 318 28.48 -37.78 -19.38
C ASN A 318 29.98 -38.11 -19.14
N SER A 319 30.39 -38.33 -17.88
CA SER A 319 31.75 -38.69 -17.48
C SER A 319 31.88 -40.18 -17.17
#